data_AF-A0A1E3NTS6-F1
#
_entry.id   AF-A0A1E3NTS6-F1
#
_cell.length_a   1.000
_cell.length_b   1.000
_cell.length_c   1.000
_cell.angle_alpha   90.00
_cell.angle_beta   90.00
_cell.angle_gamma   90.00
#
_symmetry.space_group_name_H-M   'P 1'
#
loop_
_entity.id
_entity.type
_entity.pdbx_description
1 polymer ?
#
loop_
_entity_poly.entity_id
_entity_poly.type
_entity_poly.pdbx_seq_one_letter_code
_entity_poly.pdbx_strand_id
1 'polypeptide(L)'
;MEDERLNQLIHQIRYYFSVENLCKDMYLRRQMDEEGFIPISLIKGFSRVKTLSQGIPGVVDYVIEHIDTIEKRKVADSDDYKIRLKEGWEKWILTRR
;
A
#
# COMPACT_ATOMS: atom_id res chain seq x y z
N MET A 1 -5.74 -18.92 -13.32
CA MET A 1 -4.50 -19.00 -12.51
C MET A 1 -3.89 -17.62 -12.30
N GLU A 2 -3.77 -16.81 -13.35
CA GLU A 2 -3.27 -15.42 -13.24
C GLU A 2 -4.25 -14.50 -12.49
N ASP A 3 -5.55 -14.56 -12.82
CA ASP A 3 -6.60 -13.77 -12.13
C ASP A 3 -6.68 -14.07 -10.64
N GLU A 4 -6.57 -15.35 -10.26
CA GLU A 4 -6.57 -15.78 -8.85
C GLU A 4 -5.41 -15.14 -8.07
N ARG A 5 -4.22 -15.06 -8.68
CA ARG A 5 -3.06 -14.44 -8.04
C ARG A 5 -3.20 -12.93 -7.93
N LEU A 6 -3.76 -12.27 -8.96
CA LEU A 6 -4.07 -10.85 -8.91
C LEU A 6 -5.07 -10.55 -7.79
N ASN A 7 -6.10 -11.39 -7.63
CA ASN A 7 -7.05 -11.31 -6.52
C ASN A 7 -6.36 -11.48 -5.17
N GLN A 8 -5.44 -12.45 -5.03
CA GLN A 8 -4.66 -12.62 -3.80
C GLN A 8 -3.80 -11.39 -3.48
N LEU A 9 -3.20 -10.76 -4.49
CA LEU A 9 -2.43 -9.53 -4.31
C LEU A 9 -3.33 -8.34 -3.93
N ILE A 10 -4.51 -8.21 -4.55
CA ILE A 10 -5.55 -7.23 -4.18
C ILE A 10 -5.94 -7.40 -2.71
N HIS A 11 -6.28 -8.61 -2.30
CA HIS A 11 -6.63 -8.93 -0.92
C HIS A 11 -5.49 -8.62 0.04
N GLN A 12 -4.25 -8.92 -0.35
CA GLN A 12 -3.09 -8.65 0.48
C GLN A 12 -2.90 -7.15 0.71
N ILE A 13 -3.05 -6.32 -0.32
CA ILE A 13 -2.92 -4.86 -0.19
C ILE A 13 -4.08 -4.30 0.64
N ARG A 14 -5.32 -4.75 0.38
CA ARG A 14 -6.50 -4.37 1.18
C ARG A 14 -6.32 -4.74 2.66
N TYR A 15 -5.70 -5.88 2.95
CA TYR A 15 -5.40 -6.28 4.33
C TYR A 15 -4.43 -5.32 5.01
N TYR A 16 -3.34 -4.91 4.36
CA TYR A 16 -2.38 -3.98 4.97
C TYR A 16 -3.01 -2.65 5.40
N PHE A 17 -3.96 -2.16 4.61
CA PHE A 17 -4.72 -0.94 4.88
C PHE A 17 -6.06 -1.19 5.60
N SER A 18 -6.32 -2.41 6.07
CA SER A 18 -7.52 -2.71 6.85
C SER A 18 -7.38 -2.16 8.27
N VAL A 19 -8.52 -1.83 8.89
CA VAL A 19 -8.59 -1.42 10.30
C VAL A 19 -7.89 -2.44 11.20
N GLU A 20 -8.11 -3.74 10.95
CA GLU A 20 -7.51 -4.82 11.73
C GLU A 20 -5.97 -4.78 11.70
N ASN A 21 -5.37 -4.57 10.51
CA ASN A 21 -3.93 -4.46 10.40
C ASN A 21 -3.42 -3.14 10.99
N LEU A 22 -4.03 -2.01 10.62
CA LEU A 22 -3.57 -0.69 11.05
C LEU A 22 -3.67 -0.48 12.58
N CYS A 23 -4.60 -1.15 13.26
CA CYS A 23 -4.65 -1.14 14.73
C CYS A 23 -3.38 -1.70 15.39
N LYS A 24 -2.72 -2.68 14.77
CA LYS A 24 -1.58 -3.41 15.36
C LYS A 24 -0.23 -3.16 14.66
N ASP A 25 -0.25 -2.80 13.38
CA ASP A 25 0.93 -2.63 12.55
C ASP A 25 1.55 -1.24 12.72
N MET A 26 2.31 -1.09 13.80
CA MET A 26 3.05 0.13 14.09
C MET A 26 4.18 0.38 13.09
N TYR A 27 4.67 -0.65 12.41
CA TYR A 27 5.70 -0.47 11.40
C TYR A 27 5.13 0.27 10.20
N LEU A 28 4.00 -0.20 9.64
CA LEU A 28 3.35 0.45 8.51
C LEU A 28 2.96 1.90 8.85
N ARG A 29 2.39 2.13 10.03
CA ARG A 29 2.00 3.48 10.48
C ARG A 29 3.19 4.43 10.64
N ARG A 30 4.35 3.93 11.07
CA ARG A 30 5.59 4.75 11.17
C ARG A 30 6.14 5.17 9.82
N GLN A 31 5.77 4.49 8.74
CA GLN A 31 6.18 4.85 7.38
C GLN A 31 5.24 5.87 6.73
N MET A 32 4.07 6.13 7.32
CA MET A 32 3.12 7.12 6.82
C MET A 32 3.67 8.54 7.01
N ASP A 33 3.59 9.36 5.96
CA ASP A 33 3.85 10.79 6.02
C ASP A 33 2.69 11.56 6.71
N GLU A 34 2.81 12.88 6.79
CA GLU A 34 1.81 13.78 7.39
C GLU A 34 0.46 13.76 6.66
N GLU A 35 0.44 13.28 5.42
CA GLU A 35 -0.77 13.09 4.61
C GLU A 35 -1.22 11.62 4.57
N GLY A 36 -0.59 10.74 5.35
CA GLY A 36 -0.95 9.32 5.46
C GLY A 36 -0.40 8.46 4.31
N PHE A 37 0.47 8.99 3.46
CA PHE A 37 1.05 8.26 2.33
C PHE A 37 2.29 7.47 2.73
N ILE A 38 2.47 6.35 2.03
CA ILE A 38 3.70 5.56 2.02
C ILE A 38 4.18 5.36 0.57
N PRO A 39 5.50 5.23 0.32
CA PRO A 39 6.00 4.90 -1.01
C PRO A 39 5.51 3.53 -1.49
N ILE A 40 5.14 3.40 -2.78
CA ILE A 40 4.80 2.09 -3.35
C ILE A 40 5.99 1.13 -3.26
N SER A 41 7.21 1.64 -3.39
CA SER A 41 8.47 0.91 -3.20
C SER A 41 8.53 0.19 -1.85
N LEU A 42 7.95 0.75 -0.78
CA LEU A 42 7.83 0.09 0.52
C LEU A 42 6.97 -1.18 0.44
N ILE A 43 5.78 -1.08 -0.18
CA ILE A 43 4.86 -2.22 -0.34
C ILE A 43 5.45 -3.30 -1.24
N LYS A 44 6.12 -2.91 -2.33
CA LYS A 44 6.91 -3.82 -3.19
C LYS A 44 8.00 -4.55 -2.40
N GLY A 45 8.45 -3.96 -1.29
CA GLY A 45 9.42 -4.53 -0.36
C GLY A 45 8.91 -5.69 0.50
N PHE A 46 7.60 -5.79 0.74
CA PHE A 46 7.03 -6.74 1.69
C PHE A 46 7.12 -8.18 1.19
N SER A 47 7.52 -9.11 2.07
CA SER A 47 7.78 -10.51 1.71
C SER A 47 6.59 -11.16 0.99
N ARG A 48 5.37 -10.92 1.48
CA ARG A 48 4.16 -11.50 0.89
C ARG A 48 3.84 -10.91 -0.49
N VAL A 49 4.05 -9.61 -0.67
CA VAL A 49 3.90 -8.92 -1.96
C VAL A 49 4.94 -9.41 -2.96
N LYS A 50 6.19 -9.58 -2.54
CA LYS A 50 7.27 -10.15 -3.37
C LYS A 50 6.93 -11.57 -3.85
N THR A 51 6.45 -12.42 -2.95
CA THR A 51 6.03 -13.79 -3.31
C THR A 51 4.88 -13.79 -4.31
N LEU A 52 3.85 -12.95 -4.09
CA LEU A 52 2.67 -12.90 -4.96
C LEU A 52 2.95 -12.22 -6.32
N SER A 53 3.82 -11.21 -6.35
CA SER A 53 4.20 -10.52 -7.59
C SER A 53 5.21 -11.30 -8.44
N GLN A 54 5.96 -12.23 -7.85
CA GLN A 54 6.99 -13.04 -8.52
C GLN A 54 8.03 -12.22 -9.30
N GLY A 55 8.26 -10.98 -8.87
CA GLY A 55 9.17 -10.06 -9.57
C GLY A 55 8.65 -9.57 -10.92
N ILE A 56 7.37 -9.80 -11.26
CA ILE A 56 6.76 -9.27 -12.48
C ILE A 56 6.69 -7.75 -12.38
N PRO A 57 7.36 -7.01 -13.29
CA PRO A 57 7.33 -5.55 -13.28
C PRO A 57 5.90 -5.01 -13.45
N GLY A 58 5.55 -3.97 -12.70
CA GLY A 58 4.27 -3.26 -12.84
C GLY A 58 3.03 -3.95 -12.27
N VAL A 59 3.08 -5.23 -11.88
CA VAL A 59 1.89 -5.95 -11.38
C VAL A 59 1.30 -5.32 -10.11
N VAL A 60 2.16 -4.81 -9.22
CA VAL A 60 1.74 -4.14 -7.99
C VAL A 60 1.09 -2.80 -8.32
N ASP A 61 1.65 -2.04 -9.26
CA ASP A 61 1.10 -0.76 -9.71
C ASP A 61 -0.28 -0.96 -10.36
N TYR A 62 -0.40 -1.97 -11.23
CA TYR A 62 -1.66 -2.36 -11.86
C TYR A 62 -2.71 -2.71 -10.80
N VAL A 63 -2.39 -3.56 -9.84
CA VAL A 63 -3.35 -3.96 -8.80
C VAL A 63 -3.79 -2.77 -7.95
N ILE A 64 -2.87 -1.88 -7.56
CA ILE A 64 -3.20 -0.69 -6.76
C ILE A 64 -4.21 0.20 -7.49
N GLU A 65 -4.09 0.36 -8.81
CA GLU A 65 -5.03 1.15 -9.61
C GLU A 65 -6.45 0.56 -9.65
N HIS A 66 -6.61 -0.73 -9.33
CA HIS A 66 -7.90 -1.41 -9.27
C HIS A 66 -8.47 -1.49 -7.84
N ILE A 67 -7.80 -0.91 -6.84
CA ILE A 67 -8.29 -0.86 -5.46
C ILE A 67 -8.94 0.50 -5.21
N ASP A 68 -10.26 0.49 -5.13
CA ASP A 68 -11.13 1.64 -4.93
C ASP A 68 -10.90 2.39 -3.62
N THR A 69 -10.41 1.74 -2.56
CA THR A 69 -10.16 2.35 -1.26
C THR A 69 -8.78 3.02 -1.13
N ILE A 70 -7.92 2.89 -2.14
CA ILE A 70 -6.55 3.39 -2.13
C ILE A 70 -6.40 4.58 -3.08
N GLU A 71 -5.79 5.66 -2.60
CA GLU A 71 -5.34 6.79 -3.41
C GLU A 71 -3.89 6.57 -3.82
N LYS A 72 -3.57 6.75 -5.11
CA LYS A 72 -2.21 6.74 -5.65
C LYS A 72 -1.86 8.15 -6.12
N ARG A 73 -0.69 8.65 -5.73
CA ARG A 73 -0.18 9.99 -6.09
C ARG A 73 1.26 9.89 -6.56
N LYS A 74 1.65 10.63 -7.60
CA LYS A 74 3.06 10.74 -8.03
C LYS A 74 3.85 11.53 -6.98
N VAL A 75 5.07 11.10 -6.67
CA VAL A 75 5.97 11.85 -5.80
C VAL A 75 6.56 13.01 -6.62
N ALA A 76 6.61 14.22 -6.06
CA ALA A 76 7.20 15.37 -6.73
C ALA A 76 8.67 15.10 -7.08
N ASP A 77 9.10 15.51 -8.27
CA ASP A 77 10.47 15.38 -8.76
C ASP A 77 11.04 13.94 -8.75
N SER A 78 10.16 12.93 -8.78
CA SER A 78 10.52 11.51 -8.80
C SER A 78 9.61 10.73 -9.74
N ASP A 79 10.09 9.62 -10.28
CA ASP A 79 9.26 8.64 -10.99
C ASP A 79 8.59 7.62 -10.07
N ASP A 80 8.78 7.74 -8.75
CA ASP A 80 8.07 6.91 -7.78
C ASP A 80 6.65 7.44 -7.50
N TYR A 81 5.82 6.55 -6.98
CA TYR A 81 4.46 6.83 -6.56
C TYR A 81 4.31 6.52 -5.07
N LYS A 82 3.40 7.24 -4.42
CA LYS A 82 3.00 7.02 -3.04
C LYS A 82 1.52 6.66 -2.98
N ILE A 83 1.14 5.86 -1.98
CA ILE A 83 -0.24 5.40 -1.77
C ILE A 83 -0.71 5.63 -0.34
N ARG A 84 -2.03 5.82 -0.16
CA ARG A 84 -2.71 5.90 1.14
C ARG A 84 -4.14 5.39 1.06
N LEU A 85 -4.81 5.24 2.20
CA LEU A 85 -6.26 5.13 2.24
C LEU A 85 -6.92 6.42 1.74
N LYS A 86 -7.95 6.32 0.89
CA LYS A 86 -8.72 7.49 0.42
C LYS A 86 -9.42 8.21 1.57
N GLU A 87 -9.95 7.46 2.53
CA GLU A 87 -10.74 7.98 3.64
C GLU A 87 -10.23 7.44 4.98
N GLY A 88 -10.29 8.27 6.02
CA GLY A 88 -9.95 7.87 7.38
C GLY A 88 -8.47 7.56 7.62
N TRP A 89 -7.59 7.99 6.71
CA TRP A 89 -6.13 7.85 6.86
C TRP A 89 -5.59 8.63 8.07
N GLU A 90 -6.25 9.73 8.43
CA GLU A 90 -5.87 10.67 9.48
C GLU A 90 -5.75 9.98 10.85
N LYS A 91 -6.58 8.96 11.10
CA LYS A 91 -6.61 8.19 12.35
C LYS A 91 -5.35 7.34 12.55
N TRP A 92 -4.63 7.05 11.48
CA TRP A 92 -3.50 6.13 11.48
C TRP A 92 -2.16 6.83 11.55
N ILE A 93 -2.12 8.13 11.28
CA ILE A 93 -0.93 8.96 11.44
C ILE A 93 -0.51 8.98 12.90
N LEU A 94 0.79 8.80 13.12
CA LEU A 94 1.38 8.92 14.43
C LEU A 94 1.74 10.40 14.65
N THR A 95 0.96 11.10 15.47
CA THR A 95 1.32 12.43 15.93
C THR A 95 2.65 12.33 16.69
N ARG A 96 3.70 12.96 16.17
CA ARG A 96 4.92 13.20 16.95
C ARG A 96 4.55 14.23 18.04
N ARG A 97 4.48 13.76 19.29
CA ARG A 97 4.51 14.64 20.47
C ARG A 97 5.94 15.02 20.78
#